data_AF-A0A920R2U7-F1
#
_entry.id   AF-A0A920R2U7-F1
#
_cell.length_a   1.000
_cell.length_b   1.000
_cell.length_c   1.000
_cell.angle_alpha   90.00
_cell.angle_beta   90.00
_cell.angle_gamma   90.00
#
_symmetry.space_group_name_H-M   'P 1'
#
loop_
_entity.id
_entity.type
_entity.pdbx_description
1 polymer ?
#
loop_
_entity_poly.entity_id
_entity_poly.type
_entity_poly.pdbx_seq_one_letter_code
_entity_poly.pdbx_strand_id
1 'polypeptide(L)'
;MCSATTEEENFPQISDPGQVFTLDDLLKTTFKESSNYSTEGLPGSSDVSYGFLRIPGGDPYEYEVRFYKSHQEAVDLGTPLAIEGSGDTAILSKSDSTYKEGVKNRRMACGSGVGGGARSGICSKFGSYAIFGNLVMLCEGADNTQSVERCGLLATELMTNE
;
A
#
# COMPACT_ATOMS: atom_id res chain seq x y z
N MET A 1 -7.82 -39.46 -12.31
CA MET A 1 -6.59 -38.66 -12.11
C MET A 1 -7.03 -37.25 -11.82
N CYS A 2 -7.00 -36.86 -10.54
CA CYS A 2 -7.35 -35.51 -10.13
C CYS A 2 -6.16 -34.61 -10.44
N SER A 3 -6.30 -33.72 -11.42
CA SER A 3 -5.35 -32.62 -11.59
C SER A 3 -5.58 -31.66 -10.43
N ALA A 4 -4.67 -31.67 -9.46
CA ALA A 4 -4.49 -30.52 -8.60
C ALA A 4 -3.93 -29.40 -9.48
N THR A 5 -4.81 -28.52 -9.95
CA THR A 5 -4.40 -27.18 -10.34
C THR A 5 -3.99 -26.47 -9.06
N THR A 6 -2.69 -26.33 -8.84
CA THR A 6 -2.17 -25.34 -7.91
C THR A 6 -2.55 -23.98 -8.49
N GLU A 7 -3.69 -23.44 -8.07
CA GLU A 7 -3.97 -22.03 -8.24
C GLU A 7 -2.97 -21.34 -7.31
N GLU A 8 -2.01 -20.60 -7.87
CA GLU A 8 -1.38 -19.52 -7.11
C GLU A 8 -2.52 -18.58 -6.73
N GLU A 9 -3.03 -18.68 -5.50
CA GLU A 9 -4.07 -17.77 -5.02
C GLU A 9 -3.48 -16.36 -5.00
N ASN A 10 -3.78 -15.58 -6.04
CA ASN A 10 -3.49 -14.15 -6.06
C ASN A 10 -4.08 -13.51 -4.80
N PHE A 11 -3.25 -12.79 -4.04
CA PHE A 11 -3.69 -12.07 -2.87
C PHE A 11 -4.87 -11.12 -3.23
N PRO A 12 -6.04 -11.24 -2.57
CA PRO A 12 -7.18 -10.40 -2.90
C PRO A 12 -6.96 -8.95 -2.46
N GLN A 13 -7.47 -8.00 -3.25
CA GLN A 13 -7.31 -6.57 -2.96
C GLN A 13 -7.98 -6.13 -1.65
N ILE A 14 -9.04 -6.81 -1.22
CA ILE A 14 -9.71 -6.59 0.07
C ILE A 14 -9.84 -7.94 0.75
N SER A 15 -9.34 -8.04 1.98
CA SER A 15 -9.37 -9.24 2.79
C SER A 15 -9.54 -8.90 4.27
N ASP A 16 -10.29 -9.73 4.98
CA ASP A 16 -10.48 -9.62 6.42
C ASP A 16 -10.12 -10.95 7.09
N PRO A 17 -8.92 -11.08 7.70
CA PRO A 17 -8.55 -12.26 8.47
C PRO A 17 -9.25 -12.32 9.84
N GLY A 18 -10.09 -11.32 10.20
CA GLY A 18 -10.72 -11.21 11.51
C GLY A 18 -9.80 -10.70 12.60
N GLN A 19 -8.67 -10.09 12.24
CA GLN A 19 -7.68 -9.51 13.15
C GLN A 19 -7.57 -7.99 12.98
N VAL A 20 -7.25 -7.31 14.08
CA VAL A 20 -6.97 -5.88 14.13
C VAL A 20 -5.50 -5.70 14.48
N PHE A 21 -4.73 -5.17 13.54
CA PHE A 21 -3.31 -4.96 13.66
C PHE A 21 -2.99 -3.58 14.22
N THR A 22 -1.92 -3.49 15.01
CA THR A 22 -1.37 -2.25 15.53
C THR A 22 -0.05 -1.89 14.85
N LEU A 23 0.42 -0.65 15.02
CA LEU A 23 1.74 -0.25 14.54
C LEU A 23 2.84 -1.16 15.11
N ASP A 24 2.73 -1.58 16.38
CA ASP A 24 3.68 -2.50 16.99
C ASP A 24 3.72 -3.86 16.30
N ASP A 25 2.58 -4.37 15.81
CA ASP A 25 2.53 -5.63 15.07
C ASP A 25 3.23 -5.53 13.72
N LEU A 26 3.06 -4.39 13.03
CA LEU A 26 3.83 -4.08 11.82
C LEU A 26 5.33 -4.01 12.11
N LEU A 27 5.75 -3.36 13.19
CA LEU A 27 7.17 -3.20 13.54
C LEU A 27 7.84 -4.50 14.02
N LYS A 28 7.07 -5.53 14.39
CA LYS A 28 7.58 -6.88 14.68
C LYS A 28 7.90 -7.68 13.41
N THR A 29 7.36 -7.29 12.26
CA THR A 29 7.68 -7.92 10.96
C THR A 29 9.08 -7.52 10.46
N THR A 30 9.45 -7.95 9.26
CA THR A 30 10.64 -7.45 8.56
C THR A 30 10.51 -6.03 8.01
N PHE A 31 9.37 -5.36 8.20
CA PHE A 31 9.13 -3.97 7.81
C PHE A 31 10.03 -3.01 8.60
N LYS A 32 10.65 -2.06 7.89
CA LYS A 32 11.46 -0.99 8.48
C LYS A 32 10.82 0.36 8.24
N GLU A 33 10.31 0.94 9.32
CA GLU A 33 9.76 2.29 9.28
C GLU A 33 10.85 3.31 8.92
N SER A 34 10.54 4.16 7.94
CA SER A 34 11.37 5.29 7.54
C SER A 34 10.77 6.62 7.98
N SER A 35 9.45 6.71 8.09
CA SER A 35 8.74 7.90 8.56
C SER A 35 7.36 7.54 9.10
N ASN A 36 6.98 8.19 10.18
CA ASN A 36 5.62 8.19 10.70
C ASN A 36 4.92 9.49 10.26
N TYR A 37 3.77 9.40 9.59
CA TYR A 37 3.05 10.55 9.06
C TYR A 37 1.92 11.00 9.98
N SER A 38 1.63 12.31 9.98
CA SER A 38 0.44 12.86 10.63
C SER A 38 -0.84 12.27 10.00
N THR A 39 -1.85 11.98 10.80
CA THR A 39 -3.18 11.53 10.35
C THR A 39 -4.08 12.70 9.91
N GLU A 40 -3.59 13.94 9.95
CA GLU A 40 -4.34 15.11 9.50
C GLU A 40 -4.75 14.98 8.01
N GLY A 41 -6.06 15.07 7.74
CA GLY A 41 -6.61 14.89 6.40
C GLY A 41 -6.82 13.43 5.99
N LEU A 42 -6.66 12.47 6.91
CA LEU A 42 -6.92 11.05 6.71
C LEU A 42 -7.95 10.53 7.76
N PRO A 43 -9.26 10.70 7.51
CA PRO A 43 -10.31 10.41 8.48
C PRO A 43 -10.30 8.95 8.95
N GLY A 44 -10.46 8.74 10.26
CA GLY A 44 -10.54 7.40 10.87
C GLY A 44 -9.19 6.69 11.02
N SER A 45 -8.11 7.24 10.48
CA SER A 45 -6.80 6.64 10.64
C SER A 45 -6.21 6.94 12.03
N SER A 46 -5.74 5.91 12.72
CA SER A 46 -5.04 6.06 14.01
C SER A 46 -3.55 6.37 13.81
N ASP A 47 -2.93 5.74 12.82
CA ASP A 47 -1.50 5.81 12.54
C ASP A 47 -1.23 5.65 11.04
N VAL A 48 -0.14 6.24 10.58
CA VAL A 48 0.36 6.06 9.22
C VAL A 48 1.87 5.86 9.24
N SER A 49 2.32 4.70 8.77
CA SER A 49 3.73 4.34 8.70
C SER A 49 4.17 4.21 7.26
N TYR A 50 5.26 4.89 6.91
CA TYR A 50 5.93 4.74 5.63
C TYR A 50 7.29 4.11 5.83
N GLY A 51 7.63 3.15 4.99
CA GLY A 51 8.88 2.42 5.10
C GLY A 51 9.04 1.41 3.99
N PHE A 52 9.86 0.41 4.24
CA PHE A 52 10.10 -0.65 3.27
C PHE A 52 10.04 -2.03 3.94
N LEU A 53 9.44 -2.99 3.25
CA LEU A 53 9.47 -4.39 3.62
C LEU A 53 10.60 -5.08 2.86
N ARG A 54 11.37 -5.91 3.53
CA ARG A 54 12.37 -6.75 2.89
C ARG A 54 12.25 -8.19 3.37
N ILE A 55 11.63 -9.02 2.54
CA ILE A 55 11.60 -10.47 2.74
C ILE A 55 13.03 -11.03 2.59
N PRO A 56 13.44 -12.03 3.40
CA PRO A 56 14.76 -12.66 3.26
C PRO A 56 15.02 -13.15 1.84
N GLY A 57 16.12 -12.69 1.24
CA GLY A 57 16.49 -13.04 -0.14
C GLY A 57 15.79 -12.23 -1.24
N GLY A 58 14.85 -11.35 -0.89
CA GLY A 58 14.14 -10.46 -1.83
C GLY A 58 14.69 -9.03 -1.88
N ASP A 59 14.14 -8.27 -2.81
CA ASP A 59 14.33 -6.82 -2.93
C ASP A 59 13.48 -6.08 -1.88
N PRO A 60 13.94 -4.90 -1.40
CA PRO A 60 13.11 -4.04 -0.58
C PRO A 60 12.05 -3.34 -1.45
N TYR A 61 10.80 -3.37 -1.00
CA TYR A 61 9.71 -2.60 -1.62
C TYR A 61 9.19 -1.56 -0.63
N GLU A 62 8.76 -0.40 -1.12
CA GLU A 62 8.21 0.66 -0.29
C GLU A 62 6.71 0.49 -0.03
N TYR A 63 6.27 0.86 1.17
CA TYR A 63 4.88 0.78 1.61
C TYR A 63 4.48 2.04 2.37
N GLU A 64 3.24 2.44 2.18
CA GLU A 64 2.52 3.32 3.10
C GLU A 64 1.38 2.52 3.72
N VAL A 65 1.46 2.28 5.02
CA VAL A 65 0.49 1.50 5.81
C VAL A 65 -0.31 2.46 6.68
N ARG A 66 -1.64 2.43 6.53
CA ARG A 66 -2.58 3.28 7.26
C ARG A 66 -3.43 2.38 8.15
N PHE A 67 -3.49 2.70 9.42
CA PHE A 67 -4.19 1.92 10.44
C PHE A 67 -5.55 2.54 10.71
N TYR A 68 -6.60 1.71 10.77
CA TYR A 68 -7.95 2.11 11.15
C TYR A 68 -8.42 1.30 12.37
N LYS A 69 -9.54 1.68 12.96
CA LYS A 69 -10.08 0.97 14.13
C LYS A 69 -10.64 -0.41 13.81
N SER A 70 -11.12 -0.63 12.58
CA SER A 70 -11.72 -1.89 12.14
C SER A 70 -11.60 -2.07 10.63
N HIS A 71 -11.86 -3.29 10.14
CA HIS A 71 -11.94 -3.57 8.72
C HIS A 71 -12.98 -2.69 8.01
N GLN A 72 -14.16 -2.54 8.61
CA GLN A 72 -15.22 -1.71 8.03
C GLN A 72 -14.78 -0.24 7.90
N GLU A 73 -14.10 0.32 8.91
CA GLU A 73 -13.57 1.68 8.80
C GLU A 73 -12.46 1.81 7.75
N ALA A 74 -11.58 0.81 7.62
CA ALA A 74 -10.56 0.78 6.57
C ALA A 74 -11.20 0.78 5.17
N VAL A 75 -12.29 0.01 4.98
CA VAL A 75 -13.06 -0.02 3.73
C VAL A 75 -13.77 1.31 3.50
N ASP A 76 -14.56 1.79 4.46
CA ASP A 76 -15.45 2.94 4.25
C ASP A 76 -14.68 4.27 4.15
N LEU A 77 -13.72 4.48 5.05
CA LEU A 77 -12.99 5.74 5.18
C LEU A 77 -11.66 5.72 4.41
N GLY A 78 -11.02 4.56 4.35
CA GLY A 78 -9.70 4.43 3.75
C GLY A 78 -9.70 4.28 2.24
N THR A 79 -10.68 3.57 1.66
CA THR A 79 -10.76 3.33 0.21
C THR A 79 -10.68 4.61 -0.64
N PRO A 80 -11.47 5.66 -0.38
CA PRO A 80 -11.44 6.87 -1.22
C PRO A 80 -10.05 7.52 -1.27
N LEU A 81 -9.35 7.58 -0.13
CA LEU A 81 -8.01 8.19 -0.03
C LEU A 81 -6.90 7.23 -0.47
N ALA A 82 -7.17 5.93 -0.54
CA ALA A 82 -6.25 4.95 -1.14
C ALA A 82 -6.27 5.07 -2.67
N ILE A 83 -7.47 5.21 -3.26
CA ILE A 83 -7.65 5.51 -4.70
C ILE A 83 -7.00 6.85 -5.06
N GLU A 84 -7.15 7.88 -4.23
CA GLU A 84 -6.47 9.17 -4.45
C GLU A 84 -4.93 9.02 -4.44
N GLY A 85 -4.39 8.16 -3.58
CA GLY A 85 -2.96 8.01 -3.36
C GLY A 85 -2.24 6.97 -4.24
N SER A 86 -2.96 6.23 -5.08
CA SER A 86 -2.40 5.10 -5.84
C SER A 86 -3.03 4.94 -7.24
N GLY A 87 -2.43 4.10 -8.07
CA GLY A 87 -2.85 3.84 -9.44
C GLY A 87 -2.60 4.98 -10.42
N ASP A 88 -3.09 4.79 -11.65
CA ASP A 88 -2.86 5.71 -12.78
C ASP A 88 -3.51 7.09 -12.57
N THR A 89 -4.55 7.16 -11.74
CA THR A 89 -5.30 8.38 -11.44
C THR A 89 -4.84 9.07 -10.15
N ALA A 90 -3.72 8.64 -9.56
CA ALA A 90 -3.25 9.17 -8.29
C ALA A 90 -3.04 10.69 -8.33
N ILE A 91 -3.49 11.39 -7.29
CA ILE A 91 -3.24 12.81 -7.09
C ILE A 91 -1.87 12.98 -6.43
N LEU A 92 -0.89 13.35 -7.24
CA LEU A 92 0.49 13.47 -6.81
C LEU A 92 0.92 14.91 -6.53
N SER A 93 0.00 15.87 -6.42
CA SER A 93 0.29 17.26 -6.07
C SER A 93 -0.21 17.58 -4.65
N LYS A 94 0.52 18.44 -3.92
CA LYS A 94 0.08 18.85 -2.57
C LYS A 94 -1.10 19.83 -2.58
N SER A 95 -1.31 20.54 -3.68
CA SER A 95 -2.41 21.51 -3.81
C SER A 95 -3.75 20.80 -3.99
N ASP A 96 -3.73 19.66 -4.68
CA ASP A 96 -4.96 18.97 -5.12
C ASP A 96 -5.28 17.75 -4.25
N SER A 97 -4.30 17.24 -3.49
CA SER A 97 -4.50 16.08 -2.60
C SER A 97 -5.21 16.46 -1.30
N THR A 98 -6.16 15.61 -0.92
CA THR A 98 -6.84 15.65 0.37
C THR A 98 -5.87 15.27 1.49
N TYR A 99 -5.15 14.17 1.33
CA TYR A 99 -4.15 13.71 2.30
C TYR A 99 -2.72 14.06 1.85
N LYS A 100 -2.26 15.22 2.32
CA LYS A 100 -1.04 15.89 1.83
C LYS A 100 0.27 15.29 2.33
N GLU A 101 0.24 14.63 3.49
CA GLU A 101 1.41 13.94 4.01
C GLU A 101 1.75 12.74 3.12
N GLY A 102 3.03 12.46 2.96
CA GLY A 102 3.48 11.36 2.09
C GLY A 102 3.39 11.60 0.57
N VAL A 103 2.72 12.65 0.07
CA VAL A 103 2.53 12.91 -1.39
C VAL A 103 3.85 12.88 -2.18
N LYS A 104 4.97 13.31 -1.60
CA LYS A 104 6.28 13.23 -2.27
C LYS A 104 6.78 11.79 -2.42
N ASN A 105 6.51 10.96 -1.43
CA ASN A 105 6.94 9.56 -1.38
C ASN A 105 6.03 8.64 -2.20
N ARG A 106 4.82 9.09 -2.56
CA ARG A 106 3.93 8.42 -3.54
C ARG A 106 4.36 8.59 -4.99
N ARG A 107 5.42 9.36 -5.26
CA ARG A 107 5.88 9.67 -6.63
C ARG A 107 7.04 8.78 -7.04
N MET A 108 7.07 8.42 -8.31
CA MET A 108 8.27 7.91 -8.96
C MET A 108 8.45 8.55 -10.35
N ALA A 109 9.69 8.52 -10.85
CA ALA A 109 9.95 8.88 -12.23
C ALA A 109 9.52 7.72 -13.14
N CYS A 110 8.67 8.01 -14.13
CA CYS A 110 8.25 7.06 -15.15
C CYS A 110 8.62 7.56 -16.55
N GLY A 111 8.89 6.64 -17.47
CA GLY A 111 9.30 6.95 -18.83
C GLY A 111 8.12 7.31 -19.73
N SER A 112 8.27 8.40 -20.48
CA SER A 112 7.35 8.95 -21.50
C SER A 112 6.00 9.46 -21.00
N GLY A 113 5.89 10.77 -20.85
CA GLY A 113 4.63 11.44 -21.13
C GLY A 113 4.18 11.15 -22.57
N VAL A 114 2.88 11.20 -22.82
CA VAL A 114 2.31 11.22 -24.18
C VAL A 114 2.94 12.35 -24.99
N GLY A 115 3.90 12.00 -25.85
CA GLY A 115 4.60 12.96 -26.71
C GLY A 115 6.12 12.78 -26.80
N GLY A 116 6.57 11.59 -27.22
CA GLY A 116 7.82 11.38 -27.99
C GLY A 116 9.06 12.22 -27.66
N GLY A 117 9.31 12.51 -26.37
CA GLY A 117 10.44 13.31 -25.92
C GLY A 117 10.88 12.83 -24.55
N ALA A 118 12.19 12.81 -24.30
CA ALA A 118 12.85 12.30 -23.10
C ALA A 118 12.57 13.12 -21.81
N ARG A 119 11.29 13.36 -21.49
CA ARG A 119 10.85 13.90 -20.21
C ARG A 119 10.29 12.75 -19.38
N SER A 120 10.97 12.43 -18.28
CA SER A 120 10.42 11.55 -17.24
C SER A 120 9.16 12.20 -16.68
N GLY A 121 8.01 11.54 -16.84
CA GLY A 121 6.78 11.90 -16.17
C GLY A 121 6.89 11.60 -14.67
N ILE A 122 6.00 12.21 -13.87
CA ILE A 122 5.79 11.80 -12.49
C ILE A 122 4.59 10.85 -12.50
N CYS A 123 4.82 9.61 -12.09
CA CYS A 123 3.77 8.60 -11.91
C CYS A 123 3.64 8.22 -10.44
N SER A 124 2.55 7.53 -10.12
CA SER A 124 2.39 6.91 -8.80
C SER A 124 3.46 5.84 -8.64
N LYS A 125 4.09 5.80 -7.47
CA LYS A 125 4.94 4.69 -7.04
C LYS A 125 4.10 3.46 -6.67
N PHE A 126 2.89 3.71 -6.20
CA PHE A 126 1.95 2.70 -5.75
C PHE A 126 0.96 2.43 -6.88
N GLY A 127 1.10 1.30 -7.56
CA GLY A 127 0.23 0.91 -8.69
C GLY A 127 -1.21 0.61 -8.28
N SER A 128 -1.44 0.31 -7.00
CA SER A 128 -2.76 0.18 -6.38
C SER A 128 -2.61 0.26 -4.85
N TYR A 129 -3.65 -0.16 -4.15
CA TYR A 129 -3.70 -0.41 -2.72
C TYR A 129 -4.35 -1.77 -2.45
N ALA A 130 -4.17 -2.27 -1.23
CA ALA A 130 -4.96 -3.38 -0.70
C ALA A 130 -5.45 -3.07 0.72
N ILE A 131 -6.52 -3.73 1.12
CA ILE A 131 -7.08 -3.66 2.48
C ILE A 131 -6.93 -5.04 3.11
N PHE A 132 -6.29 -5.10 4.28
CA PHE A 132 -6.07 -6.34 5.03
C PHE A 132 -6.42 -6.13 6.51
N GLY A 133 -7.50 -6.75 6.97
CA GLY A 133 -8.06 -6.45 8.29
C GLY A 133 -8.38 -4.96 8.40
N ASN A 134 -7.85 -4.29 9.42
CA ASN A 134 -7.99 -2.85 9.64
C ASN A 134 -6.94 -1.98 8.92
N LEU A 135 -6.12 -2.55 8.04
CA LEU A 135 -5.04 -1.84 7.35
C LEU A 135 -5.43 -1.47 5.94
N VAL A 136 -5.07 -0.26 5.52
CA VAL A 136 -4.97 0.12 4.11
C VAL A 136 -3.50 0.24 3.75
N MET A 137 -3.05 -0.54 2.76
CA MET A 137 -1.67 -0.62 2.34
C MET A 137 -1.54 -0.12 0.90
N LEU A 138 -0.74 0.92 0.68
CA LEU A 138 -0.29 1.29 -0.65
C LEU A 138 1.11 0.69 -0.82
N CYS A 139 1.25 -0.21 -1.79
CA CYS A 139 2.44 -1.04 -1.95
C CYS A 139 3.10 -0.72 -3.28
N GLU A 140 4.42 -0.57 -3.28
CA GLU A 140 5.17 -0.22 -4.49
C GLU A 140 4.85 -1.22 -5.61
N GLY A 141 4.58 -0.74 -6.82
CA GLY A 141 4.27 -1.61 -7.95
C GLY A 141 4.02 -0.79 -9.21
N ALA A 142 4.46 -1.31 -10.36
CA ALA A 142 4.29 -0.61 -11.63
C ALA A 142 2.83 -0.58 -12.11
N ASP A 143 2.02 -1.52 -11.64
CA ASP A 143 0.62 -1.72 -11.99
C ASP A 143 -0.16 -2.28 -10.80
N ASN A 144 -1.47 -2.47 -10.98
CA ASN A 144 -2.35 -3.02 -9.94
C ASN A 144 -1.90 -4.40 -9.48
N THR A 145 -1.58 -5.31 -10.41
CA THR A 145 -1.22 -6.69 -10.10
C THR A 145 0.03 -6.75 -9.22
N GLN A 146 1.12 -6.10 -9.62
CA GLN A 146 2.36 -6.10 -8.85
C GLN A 146 2.21 -5.42 -7.49
N SER A 147 1.43 -4.34 -7.43
CA SER A 147 1.18 -3.62 -6.18
C SER A 147 0.41 -4.50 -5.18
N VAL A 148 -0.67 -5.15 -5.63
CA VAL A 148 -1.49 -6.02 -4.77
C VAL A 148 -0.72 -7.28 -4.35
N GLU A 149 0.07 -7.88 -5.25
CA GLU A 149 0.94 -9.02 -4.92
C GLU A 149 1.92 -8.67 -3.79
N ARG A 150 2.56 -7.50 -3.87
CA ARG A 150 3.49 -7.03 -2.82
C ARG A 150 2.78 -6.68 -1.52
N CYS A 151 1.55 -6.18 -1.57
CA CYS A 151 0.72 -6.07 -0.37
C CYS A 151 0.49 -7.44 0.30
N GLY A 152 0.37 -8.51 -0.50
CA GLY A 152 0.27 -9.88 0.01
C GLY A 152 1.52 -10.35 0.76
N LEU A 153 2.71 -9.89 0.39
CA LEU A 153 3.95 -10.16 1.14
C LEU A 153 3.88 -9.58 2.56
N LEU A 154 3.41 -8.34 2.69
CA LEU A 154 3.24 -7.71 4.00
C LEU A 154 2.15 -8.38 4.83
N ALA A 155 1.01 -8.72 4.21
CA ALA A 155 -0.07 -9.45 4.87
C ALA A 155 0.41 -10.82 5.41
N THR A 156 1.25 -11.52 4.65
CA THR A 156 1.84 -12.80 5.08
C THR A 156 2.71 -12.61 6.32
N GLU A 157 3.59 -11.60 6.34
CA GLU A 157 4.45 -11.32 7.49
C GLU A 157 3.65 -10.97 8.75
N LEU A 158 2.55 -10.21 8.60
CA LEU A 158 1.65 -9.88 9.71
C LEU A 158 1.00 -11.13 10.32
N MET A 159 0.64 -12.12 9.50
CA MET A 159 0.04 -13.37 9.97
C MET A 159 1.06 -14.36 10.56
N THR A 160 2.35 -14.24 10.23
CA THR A 160 3.40 -15.11 10.79
C THR A 160 3.85 -14.75 12.21
N ASN A 161 3.43 -13.58 12.72
CA ASN A 161 3.78 -13.10 14.06
C ASN A 161 2.82 -13.57 15.17
N GLU A 162 1.94 -14.53 14.87
CA GLU A 162 1.02 -15.18 15.83
C GLU A 162 1.59 -16.46 16.46
#